data_AF-A0A136A0X2-F1
#
_entry.id   AF-A0A136A0X2-F1
#
_cell.length_a   1.000
_cell.length_b   1.000
_cell.length_c   1.000
_cell.angle_alpha   90.00
_cell.angle_beta   90.00
_cell.angle_gamma   90.00
#
_symmetry.space_group_name_H-M   'P 1'
#
loop_
_entity.id
_entity.type
_entity.pdbx_description
1 polymer ?
#
loop_
_entity_poly.entity_id
_entity_poly.type
_entity_poly.pdbx_seq_one_letter_code
_entity_poly.pdbx_strand_id
1 'polypeptide(L)'
;MKIELKHLEDLALGSVFLATGGGGDPYVPRLIAEQAIKQFGPIEVIDPSELNDDAYVVAIGSVGAPTVSLELLPSVEDAANTLAAFEKHVGKTVDAVASFEIGGGNSLIPLVAAAGRGLPVIDGDGMGRALPEAQMMSYAIAGVKPTPALAYDYAGNIATFSTNSTEVYERHIRSLAMAAGGMITTAEHPMSGRELKDSIIPGTLLFSIKLGQTLRENRGLATDMLAPLQALFKDSIYGECRLIYTGKVIDKATRIVGGYDIGEATIESFDSSDSPLSVSIKNEYLLARKGEKVVTSVPDLIVIVDYETSTPINAERLRYGQRVAVFAVGCPQFYRSEQALKVVSPRCFGFDFDYVALEDI
;
A
#
# COMPACT_ATOMS: atom_id res chain seq x y z
N MET A 1 -2.17 -20.29 8.63
CA MET A 1 -3.41 -19.61 9.13
C MET A 1 -4.39 -19.48 7.97
N LYS A 2 -5.68 -19.16 8.17
CA LYS A 2 -6.59 -18.82 7.07
C LYS A 2 -7.22 -17.44 7.25
N ILE A 3 -7.32 -16.67 6.17
CA ILE A 3 -8.13 -15.45 6.12
C ILE A 3 -9.60 -15.84 5.93
N GLU A 4 -10.46 -15.24 6.76
CA GLU A 4 -11.90 -15.48 6.85
C GLU A 4 -12.59 -14.12 6.85
N LEU A 5 -13.91 -14.09 6.70
CA LEU A 5 -14.70 -12.85 6.68
C LEU A 5 -14.42 -11.93 7.89
N LYS A 6 -14.26 -12.51 9.08
CA LYS A 6 -13.99 -11.77 10.32
C LYS A 6 -12.67 -10.99 10.32
N HIS A 7 -11.73 -11.35 9.45
CA HIS A 7 -10.43 -10.70 9.35
C HIS A 7 -10.43 -9.50 8.37
N LEU A 8 -11.41 -9.40 7.47
CA LEU A 8 -11.34 -8.44 6.35
C LEU A 8 -11.52 -6.98 6.77
N GLU A 9 -12.36 -6.69 7.78
CA GLU A 9 -12.49 -5.34 8.31
C GLU A 9 -11.19 -4.88 8.99
N ASP A 10 -10.60 -5.74 9.80
CA ASP A 10 -9.34 -5.46 10.48
C ASP A 10 -8.18 -5.35 9.48
N LEU A 11 -8.10 -6.24 8.49
CA LEU A 11 -7.11 -6.14 7.42
C LEU A 11 -7.22 -4.81 6.67
N ALA A 12 -8.43 -4.43 6.23
CA ALA A 12 -8.66 -3.18 5.53
C ALA A 12 -8.23 -1.97 6.37
N LEU A 13 -8.64 -1.93 7.65
CA LEU A 13 -8.36 -0.82 8.55
C LEU A 13 -6.86 -0.67 8.82
N GLY A 14 -6.18 -1.76 9.14
CA GLY A 14 -4.74 -1.75 9.37
C GLY A 14 -3.94 -1.46 8.10
N SER A 15 -4.39 -1.95 6.94
CA SER A 15 -3.73 -1.67 5.66
C SER A 15 -3.79 -0.19 5.32
N VAL A 16 -4.93 0.49 5.48
CA VAL A 16 -5.03 1.94 5.25
C VAL A 16 -4.14 2.74 6.19
N PHE A 17 -3.98 2.29 7.44
CA PHE A 17 -3.06 2.92 8.37
C PHE A 17 -1.60 2.84 7.85
N LEU A 18 -1.17 1.68 7.36
CA LEU A 18 0.18 1.49 6.83
C LEU A 18 0.40 2.06 5.42
N ALA A 19 -0.68 2.29 4.67
CA ALA A 19 -0.63 2.76 3.30
C ALA A 19 -0.24 4.24 3.17
N THR A 20 -0.07 4.99 4.26
CA THR A 20 0.33 6.41 4.22
C THR A 20 -0.55 7.26 3.32
N GLY A 21 -1.86 7.01 3.31
CA GLY A 21 -2.79 7.70 2.43
C GLY A 21 -2.98 7.05 1.05
N GLY A 22 -2.08 6.19 0.61
CA GLY A 22 -2.13 5.54 -0.71
C GLY A 22 -2.80 4.17 -0.73
N GLY A 23 -2.43 3.37 -1.74
CA GLY A 23 -2.88 1.99 -1.92
C GLY A 23 -4.37 1.78 -2.22
N GLY A 24 -5.09 2.88 -2.47
CA GLY A 24 -6.51 2.90 -2.80
C GLY A 24 -7.43 2.71 -1.59
N ASP A 25 -8.61 3.30 -1.69
CA ASP A 25 -9.70 3.12 -0.73
C ASP A 25 -10.09 1.63 -0.59
N PRO A 26 -10.18 1.10 0.63
CA PRO A 26 -10.40 -0.32 0.85
C PRO A 26 -11.87 -0.73 0.76
N TYR A 27 -12.82 0.22 0.70
CA TYR A 27 -14.24 -0.10 0.92
C TYR A 27 -14.78 -1.08 -0.12
N VAL A 28 -14.58 -0.78 -1.40
CA VAL A 28 -15.06 -1.63 -2.50
C VAL A 28 -14.25 -2.93 -2.59
N PRO A 29 -12.90 -2.90 -2.58
CA PRO A 29 -12.10 -4.14 -2.56
C PRO A 29 -12.45 -5.07 -1.39
N ARG A 30 -12.82 -4.54 -0.22
CA ARG A 30 -13.23 -5.36 0.94
C ARG A 30 -14.54 -6.08 0.68
N LEU A 31 -15.54 -5.40 0.10
CA LEU A 31 -16.81 -6.03 -0.26
C LEU A 31 -16.60 -7.13 -1.32
N ILE A 32 -15.69 -6.92 -2.26
CA ILE A 32 -15.32 -7.90 -3.28
C ILE A 32 -14.61 -9.10 -2.63
N ALA A 33 -13.66 -8.86 -1.72
CA ALA A 33 -12.98 -9.92 -0.97
C ALA A 33 -13.96 -10.72 -0.09
N GLU A 34 -14.92 -10.07 0.56
CA GLU A 34 -15.99 -10.74 1.30
C GLU A 34 -16.81 -11.66 0.40
N GLN A 35 -17.18 -11.16 -0.79
CA GLN A 35 -17.94 -11.96 -1.74
C GLN A 35 -17.12 -13.13 -2.28
N ALA A 36 -15.84 -12.94 -2.57
CA ALA A 36 -14.92 -13.99 -2.99
C ALA A 36 -14.79 -15.08 -1.91
N ILE A 37 -14.59 -14.72 -0.64
CA ILE A 37 -14.52 -15.69 0.46
C ILE A 37 -15.86 -16.42 0.67
N LYS A 38 -17.00 -15.73 0.54
CA LYS A 38 -18.32 -16.39 0.61
C LYS A 38 -18.51 -17.41 -0.51
N GLN A 39 -17.99 -17.12 -1.70
CA GLN A 39 -18.16 -17.97 -2.89
C GLN A 39 -17.17 -19.14 -2.93
N PHE A 40 -15.90 -18.90 -2.61
CA PHE A 40 -14.81 -19.86 -2.80
C PHE A 40 -14.23 -20.41 -1.50
N GLY A 41 -14.56 -19.81 -0.36
CA GLY A 41 -14.09 -20.22 0.96
C GLY A 41 -12.90 -19.40 1.47
N PRO A 42 -12.40 -19.74 2.68
CA PRO A 42 -11.31 -19.03 3.32
C PRO A 42 -9.97 -19.28 2.62
N ILE A 43 -9.08 -18.29 2.68
CA ILE A 43 -7.82 -18.27 1.92
C ILE A 43 -6.68 -18.70 2.83
N GLU A 44 -5.81 -19.59 2.36
CA GLU A 44 -4.63 -20.02 3.10
C GLU A 44 -3.55 -18.94 3.09
N VAL A 45 -2.93 -18.71 4.25
CA VAL A 45 -1.78 -17.82 4.40
C VAL A 45 -0.54 -18.67 4.70
N ILE A 46 0.49 -18.47 3.89
CA ILE A 46 1.80 -19.14 3.99
C ILE A 46 2.83 -18.15 4.51
N ASP A 47 3.60 -18.55 5.52
CA ASP A 47 4.81 -17.82 5.92
C ASP A 47 5.85 -17.94 4.79
N PRO A 48 6.49 -16.84 4.35
CA PRO A 48 7.48 -16.89 3.28
C PRO A 48 8.57 -17.95 3.47
N SER A 49 8.96 -18.25 4.71
CA SER A 49 9.99 -19.25 5.03
C SER A 49 9.58 -20.69 4.75
N GLU A 50 8.27 -20.98 4.77
CA GLU A 50 7.70 -22.32 4.52
C GLU A 50 7.53 -22.63 3.03
N LEU A 51 7.64 -21.62 2.15
CA LEU A 51 7.50 -21.79 0.71
C LEU A 51 8.65 -22.63 0.13
N ASN A 52 8.38 -23.52 -0.83
CA ASN A 52 9.45 -24.22 -1.55
C ASN A 52 10.29 -23.24 -2.37
N ASP A 53 11.61 -23.44 -2.42
CA ASP A 53 12.52 -22.53 -3.14
C ASP A 53 12.25 -22.45 -4.65
N ASP A 54 11.69 -23.51 -5.24
CA ASP A 54 11.35 -23.61 -6.66
C ASP A 54 9.88 -23.30 -6.98
N ALA A 55 9.08 -22.94 -5.97
CA ALA A 55 7.69 -22.50 -6.17
C ALA A 55 7.63 -21.28 -7.10
N TYR A 56 6.58 -21.18 -7.91
CA TYR A 56 6.35 -20.06 -8.81
C TYR A 56 5.33 -19.09 -8.22
N VAL A 57 5.82 -17.92 -7.81
CA VAL A 57 5.02 -16.88 -7.16
C VAL A 57 4.92 -15.68 -8.07
N VAL A 58 3.79 -14.99 -8.04
CA VAL A 58 3.62 -13.72 -8.74
C VAL A 58 2.98 -12.69 -7.82
N ALA A 59 3.43 -11.45 -7.92
CA ALA A 59 2.79 -10.35 -7.22
C ALA A 59 1.57 -9.88 -8.03
N ILE A 60 0.49 -9.52 -7.34
CA ILE A 60 -0.72 -9.00 -7.97
C ILE A 60 -1.24 -7.78 -7.22
N GLY A 61 -1.87 -6.87 -7.95
CA GLY A 61 -2.51 -5.67 -7.41
C GLY A 61 -3.10 -4.84 -8.53
N SER A 62 -3.46 -3.59 -8.23
CA SER A 62 -3.97 -2.64 -9.20
C SER A 62 -3.04 -1.45 -9.38
N VAL A 63 -3.00 -0.96 -10.62
CA VAL A 63 -2.22 0.20 -11.03
C VAL A 63 -3.15 1.24 -11.64
N GLY A 64 -2.98 2.50 -11.23
CA GLY A 64 -3.73 3.64 -11.76
C GLY A 64 -3.85 4.77 -10.75
N ALA A 65 -4.85 5.62 -10.94
CA ALA A 65 -5.14 6.74 -10.04
C ALA A 65 -6.13 6.32 -8.93
N PRO A 66 -5.76 6.41 -7.63
CA PRO A 66 -6.65 6.06 -6.51
C PRO A 66 -8.01 6.76 -6.55
N THR A 67 -8.07 8.02 -7.00
CA THR A 67 -9.34 8.73 -7.19
C THR A 67 -10.30 8.03 -8.17
N VAL A 68 -9.80 7.36 -9.20
CA VAL A 68 -10.61 6.63 -10.19
C VAL A 68 -11.19 5.34 -9.60
N SER A 69 -10.49 4.68 -8.68
CA SER A 69 -10.98 3.44 -8.05
C SER A 69 -12.23 3.64 -7.19
N LEU A 70 -12.59 4.90 -6.89
CA LEU A 70 -13.84 5.26 -6.22
C LEU A 70 -15.06 5.16 -7.14
N GLU A 71 -14.87 5.25 -8.46
CA GLU A 71 -15.94 5.31 -9.46
C GLU A 71 -15.93 4.08 -10.38
N LEU A 72 -14.75 3.55 -10.71
CA LEU A 72 -14.60 2.33 -11.49
C LEU A 72 -14.60 1.10 -10.58
N LEU A 73 -15.77 0.50 -10.40
CA LEU A 73 -15.96 -0.64 -9.51
C LEU A 73 -15.40 -1.94 -10.15
N PRO A 74 -14.47 -2.66 -9.49
CA PRO A 74 -13.96 -3.91 -10.00
C PRO A 74 -14.99 -5.04 -9.88
N SER A 75 -14.84 -6.06 -10.74
CA SER A 75 -15.54 -7.34 -10.60
C SER A 75 -14.78 -8.29 -9.66
N VAL A 76 -15.51 -9.20 -9.02
CA VAL A 76 -14.93 -10.32 -8.24
C VAL A 76 -14.04 -11.21 -9.11
N GLU A 77 -14.31 -11.26 -10.41
CA GLU A 77 -13.58 -12.14 -11.34
C GLU A 77 -12.27 -11.53 -11.84
N ASP A 78 -12.10 -10.20 -11.81
CA ASP A 78 -11.01 -9.51 -12.51
C ASP A 78 -9.62 -9.98 -12.03
N ALA A 79 -9.44 -10.11 -10.72
CA ALA A 79 -8.16 -10.54 -10.15
C ALA A 79 -7.84 -12.01 -10.50
N ALA A 80 -8.85 -12.89 -10.48
CA ALA A 80 -8.69 -14.28 -10.87
C ALA A 80 -8.45 -14.44 -12.39
N ASN A 81 -9.14 -13.64 -13.21
CA ASN A 81 -8.95 -13.60 -14.66
C ASN A 81 -7.56 -13.06 -15.04
N THR A 82 -7.05 -12.08 -14.28
CA THR A 82 -5.67 -11.57 -14.43
C THR A 82 -4.66 -12.69 -14.23
N LEU A 83 -4.78 -13.48 -13.15
CA LEU A 83 -3.89 -14.63 -12.90
C LEU A 83 -4.01 -15.70 -13.99
N ALA A 84 -5.23 -16.07 -14.37
CA ALA A 84 -5.43 -17.08 -15.41
C ALA A 84 -4.84 -16.65 -16.76
N ALA A 85 -4.99 -15.38 -17.11
CA ALA A 85 -4.38 -14.80 -18.30
C ALA A 85 -2.84 -14.77 -18.20
N PHE A 86 -2.30 -14.45 -17.02
CA PHE A 86 -0.87 -14.48 -16.74
C PHE A 86 -0.28 -15.88 -16.88
N GLU A 87 -0.88 -16.90 -16.25
CA GLU A 87 -0.48 -18.31 -16.35
C GLU A 87 -0.45 -18.78 -17.82
N LYS A 88 -1.46 -18.40 -18.61
CA LYS A 88 -1.51 -18.66 -20.05
C LYS A 88 -0.39 -17.96 -20.81
N HIS A 89 -0.06 -16.72 -20.45
CA HIS A 89 1.00 -15.95 -21.09
C HIS A 89 2.37 -16.56 -20.85
N VAL A 90 2.67 -16.97 -19.61
CA VAL A 90 3.98 -17.51 -19.22
C VAL A 90 4.10 -19.03 -19.40
N GLY A 91 2.99 -19.73 -19.60
CA GLY A 91 2.95 -21.19 -19.76
C GLY A 91 3.29 -21.96 -18.48
N LYS A 92 3.06 -21.36 -17.31
CA LYS A 92 3.30 -21.94 -15.99
C LYS A 92 2.14 -21.65 -15.05
N THR A 93 1.87 -22.58 -14.14
CA THR A 93 0.90 -22.39 -13.06
C THR A 93 1.55 -21.67 -11.89
N VAL A 94 0.79 -20.78 -11.25
CA VAL A 94 1.23 -20.05 -10.05
C VAL A 94 0.92 -20.91 -8.82
N ASP A 95 1.89 -21.05 -7.93
CA ASP A 95 1.78 -21.83 -6.68
C ASP A 95 1.28 -20.98 -5.50
N ALA A 96 1.60 -19.68 -5.49
CA ALA A 96 1.14 -18.73 -4.47
C ALA A 96 1.13 -17.29 -5.03
N VAL A 97 0.37 -16.41 -4.41
CA VAL A 97 0.33 -14.98 -4.79
C VAL A 97 0.89 -14.10 -3.67
N ALA A 98 1.57 -13.03 -4.07
CA ALA A 98 2.06 -12.00 -3.18
C ALA A 98 1.38 -10.65 -3.48
N SER A 99 1.40 -9.73 -2.52
CA SER A 99 0.87 -8.37 -2.69
C SER A 99 1.96 -7.44 -3.20
N PHE A 100 1.62 -6.47 -4.05
CA PHE A 100 2.55 -5.36 -4.35
C PHE A 100 2.93 -4.60 -3.09
N GLU A 101 1.92 -4.32 -2.28
CA GLU A 101 2.00 -3.49 -1.10
C GLU A 101 0.90 -3.85 -0.10
N ILE A 102 1.11 -3.56 1.18
CA ILE A 102 0.02 -3.36 2.13
C ILE A 102 -0.54 -1.95 1.93
N GLY A 103 -1.32 -1.82 0.86
CA GLY A 103 -2.12 -0.64 0.50
C GLY A 103 -3.61 -0.92 0.72
N GLY A 104 -4.44 0.07 1.03
CA GLY A 104 -5.85 -0.17 1.42
C GLY A 104 -6.62 -1.17 0.53
N GLY A 105 -6.73 -0.90 -0.78
CA GLY A 105 -7.29 -1.83 -1.75
C GLY A 105 -6.30 -2.90 -2.23
N ASN A 106 -5.03 -2.53 -2.39
CA ASN A 106 -3.97 -3.44 -2.88
C ASN A 106 -3.63 -4.60 -1.93
N SER A 107 -4.00 -4.53 -0.64
CA SER A 107 -3.90 -5.64 0.31
C SER A 107 -5.05 -6.65 0.19
N LEU A 108 -6.14 -6.27 -0.48
CA LEU A 108 -7.36 -7.07 -0.62
C LEU A 108 -7.46 -7.75 -1.99
N ILE A 109 -6.92 -7.13 -3.05
CA ILE A 109 -6.92 -7.69 -4.41
C ILE A 109 -6.24 -9.07 -4.49
N PRO A 110 -5.06 -9.31 -3.87
CA PRO A 110 -4.44 -10.63 -3.84
C PRO A 110 -5.32 -11.69 -3.20
N LEU A 111 -6.10 -11.33 -2.17
CA LEU A 111 -7.05 -12.24 -1.54
C LEU A 111 -8.16 -12.66 -2.50
N VAL A 112 -8.71 -11.72 -3.27
CA VAL A 112 -9.72 -11.99 -4.30
C VAL A 112 -9.17 -12.95 -5.36
N ALA A 113 -7.96 -12.67 -5.84
CA ALA A 113 -7.28 -13.50 -6.83
C ALA A 113 -7.04 -14.93 -6.30
N ALA A 114 -6.52 -15.04 -5.08
CA ALA A 114 -6.23 -16.28 -4.40
C ALA A 114 -7.51 -17.12 -4.16
N ALA A 115 -8.57 -16.50 -3.65
CA ALA A 115 -9.86 -17.17 -3.46
C ALA A 115 -10.42 -17.72 -4.78
N GLY A 116 -10.42 -16.91 -5.85
CA GLY A 116 -10.96 -17.31 -7.15
C GLY A 116 -10.13 -18.38 -7.87
N ARG A 117 -8.84 -18.52 -7.53
CA ARG A 117 -7.94 -19.53 -8.11
C ARG A 117 -7.66 -20.73 -7.19
N GLY A 118 -8.10 -20.68 -5.93
CA GLY A 118 -7.79 -21.69 -4.93
C GLY A 118 -6.30 -21.72 -4.55
N LEU A 119 -5.64 -20.57 -4.55
CA LEU A 119 -4.22 -20.42 -4.23
C LEU A 119 -4.03 -19.88 -2.81
N PRO A 120 -2.88 -20.16 -2.16
CA PRO A 120 -2.48 -19.48 -0.95
C PRO A 120 -1.95 -18.06 -1.24
N VAL A 121 -2.00 -17.21 -0.23
CA VAL A 121 -1.35 -15.89 -0.20
C VAL A 121 -0.14 -15.91 0.72
N ILE A 122 0.88 -15.16 0.38
CA ILE A 122 2.08 -15.03 1.21
C ILE A 122 1.81 -14.01 2.34
N ASP A 123 2.24 -14.31 3.57
CA ASP A 123 2.28 -13.34 4.67
C ASP A 123 3.43 -12.36 4.49
N GLY A 124 3.19 -11.34 3.68
CA GLY A 124 4.15 -10.32 3.34
C GLY A 124 3.74 -9.56 2.10
N ASP A 125 4.46 -8.51 1.80
CA ASP A 125 4.24 -7.71 0.59
C ASP A 125 5.55 -7.12 0.06
N GLY A 126 5.46 -6.52 -1.12
CA GLY A 126 6.58 -5.90 -1.81
C GLY A 126 6.97 -4.54 -1.26
N MET A 127 6.32 -4.01 -0.22
CA MET A 127 6.60 -2.66 0.24
C MET A 127 6.48 -2.38 1.75
N GLY A 128 5.80 -3.16 2.58
CA GLY A 128 5.50 -2.85 4.00
C GLY A 128 4.73 -1.54 4.24
N ARG A 129 4.42 -0.80 3.20
CA ARG A 129 3.69 0.47 3.16
C ARG A 129 3.20 0.64 1.72
N ALA A 130 2.50 1.72 1.39
CA ALA A 130 2.30 2.07 -0.01
C ALA A 130 3.40 3.01 -0.51
N LEU A 131 3.89 2.80 -1.72
CA LEU A 131 4.77 3.72 -2.45
C LEU A 131 4.28 3.79 -3.89
N PRO A 132 4.47 4.92 -4.58
CA PRO A 132 3.72 5.13 -5.79
C PRO A 132 4.18 4.23 -6.94
N GLU A 133 5.46 3.86 -7.04
CA GLU A 133 6.05 3.32 -8.29
C GLU A 133 6.67 1.92 -8.13
N ALA A 134 6.62 1.11 -9.20
CA ALA A 134 7.06 -0.29 -9.16
C ALA A 134 8.54 -0.48 -8.78
N GLN A 135 9.43 0.44 -9.15
CA GLN A 135 10.85 0.36 -8.77
C GLN A 135 11.09 0.58 -7.27
N MET A 136 10.08 1.02 -6.53
CA MET A 136 10.12 1.20 -5.09
C MET A 136 9.76 -0.08 -4.33
N MET A 137 9.26 -1.11 -5.02
CA MET A 137 9.03 -2.42 -4.42
C MET A 137 10.35 -3.07 -4.00
N SER A 138 10.35 -3.74 -2.86
CA SER A 138 11.44 -4.56 -2.36
C SER A 138 11.85 -5.66 -3.35
N TYR A 139 10.90 -6.19 -4.13
CA TYR A 139 11.15 -7.09 -5.26
C TYR A 139 12.11 -6.47 -6.28
N ALA A 140 11.76 -5.29 -6.81
CA ALA A 140 12.56 -4.57 -7.79
C ALA A 140 13.92 -4.14 -7.20
N ILE A 141 13.91 -3.65 -5.96
CA ILE A 141 15.13 -3.25 -5.24
C ILE A 141 16.07 -4.45 -5.07
N ALA A 142 15.56 -5.65 -4.78
CA ALA A 142 16.34 -6.88 -4.69
C ALA A 142 16.78 -7.45 -6.06
N GLY A 143 16.33 -6.85 -7.17
CA GLY A 143 16.73 -7.21 -8.53
C GLY A 143 15.75 -8.10 -9.29
N VAL A 144 14.59 -8.42 -8.71
CA VAL A 144 13.51 -9.11 -9.43
C VAL A 144 12.94 -8.16 -10.48
N LYS A 145 12.83 -8.62 -11.72
CA LYS A 145 12.26 -7.81 -12.81
C LYS A 145 10.74 -7.87 -12.78
N PRO A 146 10.02 -6.79 -13.11
CA PRO A 146 8.56 -6.82 -13.21
C PRO A 146 8.08 -7.75 -14.33
N THR A 147 8.83 -7.87 -15.42
CA THR A 147 8.40 -8.62 -16.61
C THR A 147 8.99 -10.04 -16.70
N PRO A 148 8.28 -11.03 -17.28
CA PRO A 148 7.00 -10.91 -17.99
C PRO A 148 5.88 -10.49 -17.05
N ALA A 149 5.07 -9.53 -17.49
CA ALA A 149 3.94 -9.00 -16.74
C ALA A 149 2.70 -8.95 -17.63
N LEU A 150 1.54 -8.92 -16.99
CA LEU A 150 0.25 -8.86 -17.66
C LEU A 150 -0.65 -7.84 -16.97
N ALA A 151 -1.35 -7.05 -17.77
CA ALA A 151 -2.42 -6.18 -17.33
C ALA A 151 -3.76 -6.67 -17.87
N TYR A 152 -4.79 -6.49 -17.05
CA TYR A 152 -6.18 -6.79 -17.34
C TYR A 152 -7.03 -5.54 -17.02
N ASP A 153 -7.84 -5.09 -17.98
CA ASP A 153 -8.72 -3.93 -17.80
C ASP A 153 -10.17 -4.29 -17.50
N TYR A 154 -10.97 -3.28 -17.17
CA TYR A 154 -12.40 -3.42 -16.83
C TYR A 154 -13.26 -3.99 -17.96
N ALA A 155 -12.77 -3.99 -19.20
CA ALA A 155 -13.45 -4.52 -20.38
C ALA A 155 -12.98 -5.94 -20.74
N GLY A 156 -12.06 -6.51 -19.96
CA GLY A 156 -11.48 -7.83 -20.18
C GLY A 156 -10.38 -7.89 -21.24
N ASN A 157 -9.83 -6.75 -21.64
CA ASN A 157 -8.67 -6.73 -22.53
C ASN A 157 -7.40 -7.09 -21.77
N ILE A 158 -6.46 -7.70 -22.48
CA ILE A 158 -5.18 -8.15 -21.95
C ILE A 158 -4.06 -7.43 -22.68
N ALA A 159 -3.09 -6.91 -21.93
CA ALA A 159 -1.82 -6.44 -22.45
C ALA A 159 -0.65 -7.12 -21.73
N THR A 160 0.38 -7.49 -22.48
CA THR A 160 1.58 -8.14 -21.93
C THR A 160 2.78 -7.22 -22.06
N PHE A 161 3.73 -7.35 -21.12
CA PHE A 161 4.89 -6.47 -21.05
C PHE A 161 6.20 -7.27 -21.02
N SER A 162 7.16 -6.79 -21.80
CA SER A 162 8.56 -7.20 -21.77
C SER A 162 9.43 -5.95 -21.92
N THR A 163 10.14 -5.59 -20.87
CA THR A 163 10.85 -4.30 -20.78
C THR A 163 12.25 -4.47 -20.22
N ASN A 164 13.15 -3.53 -20.56
CA ASN A 164 14.56 -3.62 -20.18
C ASN A 164 14.85 -3.16 -18.75
N SER A 165 13.97 -2.39 -18.11
CA SER A 165 14.10 -1.94 -16.72
C SER A 165 12.73 -1.74 -16.06
N THR A 166 12.71 -1.65 -14.73
CA THR A 166 11.50 -1.43 -13.95
C THR A 166 10.90 -0.03 -14.16
N GLU A 167 11.72 0.99 -14.37
CA GLU A 167 11.25 2.36 -14.65
C GLU A 167 10.63 2.48 -16.05
N VAL A 168 11.12 1.70 -17.02
CA VAL A 168 10.47 1.61 -18.35
C VAL A 168 9.12 0.91 -18.22
N TYR A 169 9.07 -0.20 -17.48
CA TYR A 169 7.82 -0.90 -17.17
C TYR A 169 6.80 0.03 -16.53
N GLU A 170 7.19 0.72 -15.46
CA GLU A 170 6.37 1.68 -14.70
C GLU A 170 5.73 2.75 -15.62
N ARG A 171 6.51 3.36 -16.52
CA ARG A 171 5.97 4.33 -17.48
C ARG A 171 4.97 3.71 -18.45
N HIS A 172 5.26 2.50 -18.94
CA HIS A 172 4.39 1.81 -19.90
C HIS A 172 3.07 1.37 -19.24
N ILE A 173 3.13 0.77 -18.05
CA ILE A 173 1.96 0.26 -17.36
C ILE A 173 1.02 1.40 -16.95
N ARG A 174 1.53 2.55 -16.52
CA ARG A 174 0.69 3.74 -16.26
C ARG A 174 0.06 4.33 -17.51
N SER A 175 0.82 4.35 -18.62
CA SER A 175 0.28 4.83 -19.89
C SER A 175 -0.89 3.95 -20.34
N LEU A 176 -0.76 2.63 -20.16
CA LEU A 176 -1.87 1.70 -20.39
C LEU A 176 -3.02 1.95 -19.42
N ALA A 177 -2.76 2.05 -18.12
CA ALA A 177 -3.80 2.28 -17.12
C ALA A 177 -4.66 3.52 -17.48
N MET A 178 -4.01 4.62 -17.86
CA MET A 178 -4.71 5.82 -18.33
C MET A 178 -5.54 5.58 -19.60
N ALA A 179 -5.00 4.85 -20.58
CA ALA A 179 -5.73 4.51 -21.81
C ALA A 179 -6.90 3.54 -21.56
N ALA A 180 -6.81 2.73 -20.52
CA ALA A 180 -7.76 1.70 -20.11
C ALA A 180 -8.74 2.19 -19.02
N GLY A 181 -9.09 3.47 -19.03
CA GLY A 181 -10.10 4.02 -18.11
C GLY A 181 -9.57 4.46 -16.73
N GLY A 182 -8.25 4.44 -16.53
CA GLY A 182 -7.57 5.01 -15.36
C GLY A 182 -7.13 4.01 -14.29
N MET A 183 -7.58 2.76 -14.36
CA MET A 183 -7.23 1.68 -13.42
C MET A 183 -7.21 0.33 -14.14
N ILE A 184 -6.25 -0.52 -13.79
CA ILE A 184 -6.07 -1.88 -14.29
C ILE A 184 -5.60 -2.81 -13.17
N THR A 185 -5.84 -4.11 -13.32
CA THR A 185 -5.29 -5.15 -12.44
C THR A 185 -4.10 -5.80 -13.13
N THR A 186 -3.01 -6.02 -12.40
CA THR A 186 -1.74 -6.46 -12.97
C THR A 186 -1.16 -7.63 -12.20
N ALA A 187 -0.57 -8.58 -12.94
CA ALA A 187 0.31 -9.60 -12.40
C ALA A 187 1.73 -9.33 -12.92
N GLU A 188 2.67 -9.15 -12.01
CA GLU A 188 4.05 -8.74 -12.29
C GLU A 188 5.01 -9.30 -11.25
N HIS A 189 6.31 -9.10 -11.48
CA HIS A 189 7.38 -9.61 -10.63
C HIS A 189 7.23 -11.13 -10.37
N PRO A 190 7.18 -11.98 -11.42
CA PRO A 190 7.23 -13.42 -11.19
C PRO A 190 8.55 -13.80 -10.53
N MET A 191 8.46 -14.64 -9.51
CA MET A 191 9.57 -15.04 -8.64
C MET A 191 9.58 -16.56 -8.46
N SER A 192 10.77 -17.12 -8.32
CA SER A 192 10.95 -18.37 -7.59
C SER A 192 10.69 -18.15 -6.10
N GLY A 193 10.38 -19.21 -5.35
CA GLY A 193 10.24 -19.11 -3.90
C GLY A 193 11.52 -18.64 -3.20
N ARG A 194 12.69 -18.94 -3.76
CA ARG A 194 13.97 -18.36 -3.32
C ARG A 194 14.01 -16.84 -3.51
N GLU A 195 13.72 -16.35 -4.71
CA GLU A 195 13.70 -14.91 -5.00
C GLU A 195 12.70 -14.17 -4.11
N LEU A 196 11.53 -14.77 -3.87
CA LEU A 196 10.53 -14.21 -2.96
C LEU A 196 11.08 -14.06 -1.53
N LYS A 197 11.68 -15.10 -0.96
CA LYS A 197 12.24 -15.07 0.40
C LYS A 197 13.33 -14.01 0.56
N ASP A 198 14.12 -13.80 -0.50
CA ASP A 198 15.22 -12.85 -0.48
C ASP A 198 14.75 -11.39 -0.70
N SER A 199 13.50 -11.17 -1.10
CA SER A 199 13.01 -9.85 -1.52
C SER A 199 11.73 -9.37 -0.86
N ILE A 200 10.92 -10.23 -0.25
CA ILE A 200 9.67 -9.84 0.41
C ILE A 200 9.90 -9.14 1.76
N ILE A 201 9.01 -8.23 2.14
CA ILE A 201 8.90 -7.74 3.51
C ILE A 201 7.90 -8.65 4.24
N PRO A 202 8.36 -9.52 5.17
CA PRO A 202 7.52 -10.57 5.74
C PRO A 202 6.58 -10.07 6.84
N GLY A 203 5.48 -10.78 7.06
CA GLY A 203 4.60 -10.62 8.22
C GLY A 203 3.62 -9.45 8.15
N THR A 204 3.60 -8.71 7.04
CA THR A 204 2.87 -7.44 6.92
C THR A 204 1.36 -7.65 6.79
N LEU A 205 0.91 -8.75 6.17
CA LEU A 205 -0.50 -9.09 6.03
C LEU A 205 -1.13 -9.40 7.40
N LEU A 206 -0.51 -10.29 8.17
CA LEU A 206 -1.00 -10.63 9.51
C LEU A 206 -0.82 -9.47 10.51
N PHE A 207 0.25 -8.69 10.40
CA PHE A 207 0.42 -7.48 11.19
C PHE A 207 -0.69 -6.46 10.92
N SER A 208 -1.12 -6.29 9.67
CA SER A 208 -2.22 -5.40 9.31
C SER A 208 -3.54 -5.79 9.96
N ILE A 209 -3.83 -7.09 10.05
CA ILE A 209 -5.01 -7.58 10.79
C ILE A 209 -4.90 -7.22 12.27
N LYS A 210 -3.74 -7.46 12.90
CA LYS A 210 -3.51 -7.12 14.31
C LYS A 210 -3.63 -5.60 14.57
N LEU A 211 -3.13 -4.79 13.64
CA LEU A 211 -3.23 -3.34 13.68
C LEU A 211 -4.68 -2.86 13.55
N GLY A 212 -5.44 -3.40 12.58
CA GLY A 212 -6.86 -3.08 12.45
C GLY A 212 -7.69 -3.48 13.65
N GLN A 213 -7.43 -4.66 14.22
CA GLN A 213 -8.04 -5.08 15.48
C GLN A 213 -7.75 -4.07 16.59
N THR A 214 -6.49 -3.64 16.74
CA THR A 214 -6.07 -2.64 17.74
C THR A 214 -6.81 -1.31 17.54
N LEU A 215 -6.91 -0.83 16.30
CA LEU A 215 -7.62 0.39 15.95
C LEU A 215 -9.13 0.28 16.25
N ARG A 216 -9.75 -0.86 15.94
CA ARG A 216 -11.17 -1.12 16.18
C ARG A 216 -11.50 -1.21 17.67
N GLU A 217 -10.67 -1.90 18.45
CA GLU A 217 -10.89 -2.11 19.89
C GLU A 217 -10.63 -0.84 20.71
N ASN A 218 -9.74 0.04 20.26
CA ASN A 218 -9.40 1.30 20.94
C ASN A 218 -10.04 2.52 20.25
N ARG A 219 -11.08 2.30 19.43
CA ARG A 219 -11.71 3.36 18.63
C ARG A 219 -12.14 4.53 19.52
N GLY A 220 -11.72 5.73 19.16
CA GLY A 220 -12.00 6.95 19.92
C GLY A 220 -11.05 8.07 19.55
N LEU A 221 -10.81 8.98 20.49
CA LEU A 221 -9.92 10.11 20.30
C LEU A 221 -8.51 9.65 19.90
N ALA A 222 -7.96 10.28 18.87
CA ALA A 222 -6.64 9.92 18.36
C ALA A 222 -5.50 10.06 19.39
N THR A 223 -5.67 10.93 20.38
CA THR A 223 -4.71 11.06 21.50
C THR A 223 -4.63 9.79 22.34
N ASP A 224 -5.75 9.08 22.51
CA ASP A 224 -5.84 7.87 23.33
C ASP A 224 -5.31 6.65 22.58
N MET A 225 -5.26 6.73 21.25
CA MET A 225 -4.76 5.69 20.35
C MET A 225 -3.22 5.57 20.38
N LEU A 226 -2.49 6.59 20.83
CA LEU A 226 -1.03 6.59 20.79
C LEU A 226 -0.40 5.44 21.58
N ALA A 227 -0.83 5.21 22.83
CA ALA A 227 -0.24 4.17 23.68
C ALA A 227 -0.48 2.74 23.13
N PRO A 228 -1.70 2.35 22.69
CA PRO A 228 -1.92 1.09 21.99
C PRO A 228 -1.05 0.93 20.74
N LEU A 229 -0.93 1.97 19.91
CA LEU A 229 -0.09 1.91 18.70
C LEU A 229 1.38 1.76 19.05
N GLN A 230 1.90 2.52 20.01
CA GLN A 230 3.29 2.39 20.47
C GLN A 230 3.60 0.98 20.98
N ALA A 231 2.71 0.39 21.77
CA ALA A 231 2.87 -0.97 22.25
C ALA A 231 2.90 -1.99 21.10
N LEU A 232 2.06 -1.81 20.08
CA LEU A 232 2.01 -2.68 18.92
C LEU A 232 3.24 -2.55 18.00
N PHE A 233 3.66 -1.31 17.72
CA PHE A 233 4.72 -1.02 16.75
C PHE A 233 6.13 -1.29 17.29
N LYS A 234 6.34 -1.13 18.60
CA LYS A 234 7.65 -1.29 19.25
C LYS A 234 8.36 -2.60 18.89
N ASP A 235 7.63 -3.70 18.83
CA ASP A 235 8.18 -5.04 18.55
C ASP A 235 7.95 -5.47 17.08
N SER A 236 7.56 -4.54 16.21
CA SER A 236 7.30 -4.78 14.78
C SER A 236 8.47 -4.33 13.91
N ILE A 237 8.38 -4.61 12.60
CA ILE A 237 9.36 -4.16 11.60
C ILE A 237 9.44 -2.63 11.44
N TYR A 238 8.47 -1.87 11.96
CA TYR A 238 8.37 -0.41 11.85
C TYR A 238 8.98 0.34 13.04
N GLY A 239 9.01 -0.29 14.22
CA GLY A 239 9.58 0.29 15.44
C GLY A 239 8.76 1.45 16.03
N GLU A 240 9.23 2.68 15.84
CA GLU A 240 8.71 3.85 16.55
C GLU A 240 7.38 4.37 15.96
N CYS A 241 6.47 4.82 16.84
CA CYS A 241 5.22 5.49 16.48
C CYS A 241 5.02 6.73 17.36
N ARG A 242 4.80 7.90 16.73
CA ARG A 242 4.63 9.20 17.38
C ARG A 242 3.36 9.89 16.90
N LEU A 243 2.61 10.52 17.80
CA LEU A 243 1.59 11.51 17.44
C LEU A 243 2.29 12.85 17.26
N ILE A 244 2.39 13.32 16.01
CA ILE A 244 3.19 14.52 15.67
C ILE A 244 2.36 15.79 15.50
N TYR A 245 1.05 15.66 15.29
CA TYR A 245 0.17 16.81 15.07
C TYR A 245 -1.31 16.49 15.30
N THR A 246 -2.10 17.48 15.74
CA THR A 246 -3.58 17.41 15.79
C THR A 246 -4.15 18.72 15.29
N GLY A 247 -5.20 18.67 14.48
CA GLY A 247 -5.72 19.88 13.88
C GLY A 247 -6.89 19.69 12.92
N LYS A 248 -7.25 20.75 12.21
CA LYS A 248 -8.30 20.79 11.21
C LYS A 248 -7.69 21.03 9.83
N VAL A 249 -8.09 20.25 8.84
CA VAL A 249 -7.70 20.48 7.45
C VAL A 249 -8.31 21.80 6.98
N ILE A 250 -7.48 22.80 6.68
CA ILE A 250 -7.90 24.13 6.21
C ILE A 250 -7.65 24.35 4.73
N ASP A 251 -6.86 23.50 4.08
CA ASP A 251 -6.71 23.51 2.64
C ASP A 251 -6.35 22.12 2.12
N LYS A 252 -6.80 21.81 0.91
CA LYS A 252 -6.42 20.61 0.17
C LYS A 252 -6.57 20.87 -1.32
N ALA A 253 -5.47 20.75 -2.04
CA ALA A 253 -5.44 20.81 -3.50
C ALA A 253 -4.81 19.52 -4.04
N THR A 254 -5.50 18.83 -4.95
CA THR A 254 -4.99 17.61 -5.60
C THR A 254 -5.45 17.59 -7.05
N ARG A 255 -4.59 17.11 -7.95
CA ARG A 255 -4.90 16.92 -9.38
C ARG A 255 -4.25 15.65 -9.90
N ILE A 256 -4.89 15.02 -10.88
CA ILE A 256 -4.33 13.85 -11.58
C ILE A 256 -3.29 14.32 -12.59
N VAL A 257 -2.05 13.85 -12.47
CA VAL A 257 -0.94 14.12 -13.40
C VAL A 257 -0.24 12.81 -13.72
N GLY A 258 -0.31 12.35 -14.97
CA GLY A 258 0.39 11.14 -15.42
C GLY A 258 0.00 9.85 -14.69
N GLY A 259 -1.26 9.74 -14.24
CA GLY A 259 -1.76 8.58 -13.48
C GLY A 259 -1.43 8.61 -11.99
N TYR A 260 -1.06 9.78 -11.44
CA TYR A 260 -0.86 10.01 -10.00
C TYR A 260 -1.74 11.15 -9.50
N ASP A 261 -2.20 11.04 -8.26
CA ASP A 261 -2.84 12.13 -7.51
C ASP A 261 -1.75 12.99 -6.84
N ILE A 262 -1.41 14.15 -7.42
CA ILE A 262 -0.37 15.05 -6.93
C ILE A 262 -1.02 16.27 -6.25
N GLY A 263 -0.57 16.59 -5.04
CA GLY A 263 -1.16 17.68 -4.28
C GLY A 263 -0.48 18.03 -2.97
N GLU A 264 -1.17 18.85 -2.19
CA GLU A 264 -0.79 19.29 -0.85
C GLU A 264 -2.04 19.44 0.02
N ALA A 265 -1.88 19.22 1.32
CA ALA A 265 -2.88 19.53 2.34
C ALA A 265 -2.26 20.40 3.45
N THR A 266 -3.04 21.34 3.98
CA THR A 266 -2.64 22.18 5.13
C THR A 266 -3.55 21.91 6.31
N ILE A 267 -2.95 21.66 7.48
CA ILE A 267 -3.64 21.36 8.73
C ILE A 267 -3.33 22.43 9.76
N GLU A 268 -4.36 23.16 10.18
CA GLU A 268 -4.30 24.16 11.26
C GLU A 268 -4.41 23.45 12.62
N SER A 269 -3.49 23.74 13.54
CA SER A 269 -3.46 23.09 14.86
C SER A 269 -4.72 23.43 15.67
N PHE A 270 -5.14 22.51 16.54
CA PHE A 270 -6.14 22.85 17.56
C PHE A 270 -5.59 23.82 18.61
N ASP A 271 -4.26 23.84 18.80
CA ASP A 271 -3.57 24.86 19.57
C ASP A 271 -3.11 25.98 18.63
N SER A 272 -3.76 27.15 18.76
CA SER A 272 -3.51 28.33 17.92
C SER A 272 -2.08 28.89 17.98
N SER A 273 -1.22 28.39 18.88
CA SER A 273 0.18 28.80 18.97
C SER A 273 1.13 28.00 18.06
N ASP A 274 0.69 26.87 17.53
CA ASP A 274 1.50 26.01 16.67
C ASP A 274 1.37 26.41 15.19
N SER A 275 2.48 26.28 14.45
CA SER A 275 2.48 26.60 13.02
C SER A 275 1.71 25.53 12.24
N PRO A 276 0.97 25.89 11.16
CA PRO A 276 0.27 24.92 10.32
C PRO A 276 1.21 23.82 9.80
N LEU A 277 0.69 22.59 9.73
CA LEU A 277 1.37 21.46 9.12
C LEU A 277 1.00 21.39 7.63
N SER A 278 1.99 21.52 6.76
CA SER A 278 1.87 21.19 5.34
C SER A 278 2.20 19.71 5.12
N VAL A 279 1.41 19.04 4.29
CA VAL A 279 1.60 17.65 3.88
C VAL A 279 1.63 17.54 2.36
N SER A 280 2.77 17.14 1.78
CA SER A 280 2.89 16.88 0.34
C SER A 280 2.37 15.49 -0.04
N ILE A 281 1.68 15.40 -1.18
CA ILE A 281 0.96 14.20 -1.63
C ILE A 281 1.37 13.83 -3.06
N LYS A 282 1.69 12.56 -3.29
CA LYS A 282 1.72 11.91 -4.60
C LYS A 282 1.20 10.49 -4.41
N ASN A 283 -0.11 10.28 -4.58
CA ASN A 283 -0.90 9.13 -4.10
C ASN A 283 -0.83 8.96 -2.56
N GLU A 284 0.37 8.91 -2.00
CA GLU A 284 0.68 8.82 -0.58
C GLU A 284 1.05 10.20 0.03
N TYR A 285 0.97 10.30 1.36
CA TYR A 285 1.56 11.36 2.17
C TYR A 285 3.09 11.15 2.25
N LEU A 286 3.85 12.09 1.71
CA LEU A 286 5.31 11.92 1.52
C LEU A 286 6.16 12.79 2.43
N LEU A 287 5.65 13.96 2.82
CA LEU A 287 6.41 14.96 3.57
C LEU A 287 5.48 15.77 4.45
N ALA A 288 5.79 15.84 5.75
CA ALA A 288 5.11 16.69 6.72
C ALA A 288 6.06 17.79 7.21
N ARG A 289 5.66 19.05 7.09
CA ARG A 289 6.48 20.23 7.44
C ARG A 289 5.71 21.26 8.27
N LYS A 290 6.42 21.90 9.22
CA LYS A 290 5.97 23.12 9.91
C LYS A 290 6.86 24.28 9.47
N GLY A 291 6.35 25.11 8.56
CA GLY A 291 7.19 26.05 7.82
C GLY A 291 8.33 25.31 7.09
N GLU A 292 9.58 25.68 7.35
CA GLU A 292 10.76 25.02 6.76
C GLU A 292 11.19 23.75 7.51
N LYS A 293 10.67 23.50 8.73
CA LYS A 293 11.08 22.35 9.53
C LYS A 293 10.39 21.08 9.03
N VAL A 294 11.17 20.11 8.58
CA VAL A 294 10.72 18.75 8.32
C VAL A 294 10.37 18.08 9.66
N VAL A 295 9.14 17.58 9.77
CA VAL A 295 8.66 16.82 10.93
C VAL A 295 8.80 15.31 10.67
N THR A 296 8.51 14.87 9.45
CA THR A 296 8.66 13.48 8.99
C THR A 296 8.65 13.49 7.46
N SER A 297 9.36 12.54 6.85
CA SER A 297 9.34 12.31 5.40
C SER A 297 9.47 10.83 5.08
N VAL A 298 9.04 10.45 3.87
CA VAL A 298 9.34 9.16 3.23
C VAL A 298 10.84 8.80 3.37
N PRO A 299 11.21 7.51 3.56
CA PRO A 299 10.35 6.31 3.61
C PRO A 299 9.52 6.12 4.89
N ASP A 300 9.74 6.89 5.95
CA ASP A 300 8.90 6.82 7.15
C ASP A 300 7.44 7.14 6.81
N LEU A 301 6.53 6.54 7.57
CA LEU A 301 5.11 6.57 7.31
C LEU A 301 4.51 7.83 7.93
N ILE A 302 3.80 8.61 7.10
CA ILE A 302 2.93 9.69 7.55
C ILE A 302 1.50 9.17 7.48
N VAL A 303 0.82 9.13 8.61
CA VAL A 303 -0.53 8.56 8.72
C VAL A 303 -1.47 9.63 9.25
N ILE A 304 -2.50 9.97 8.46
CA ILE A 304 -3.55 10.88 8.88
C ILE A 304 -4.77 10.07 9.28
N VAL A 305 -5.28 10.31 10.49
CA VAL A 305 -6.49 9.67 11.01
C VAL A 305 -7.54 10.71 11.38
N ASP A 306 -8.80 10.31 11.36
CA ASP A 306 -9.90 11.07 11.94
C ASP A 306 -9.67 11.25 13.44
N TYR A 307 -9.79 12.49 13.93
CA TYR A 307 -9.45 12.83 15.31
C TYR A 307 -10.37 12.18 16.35
N GLU A 308 -11.65 12.00 16.01
CA GLU A 308 -12.67 11.53 16.96
C GLU A 308 -12.79 10.01 17.00
N THR A 309 -12.34 9.33 15.95
CA THR A 309 -12.51 7.89 15.80
C THR A 309 -11.20 7.13 15.59
N SER A 310 -10.08 7.82 15.36
CA SER A 310 -8.79 7.22 14.99
C SER A 310 -8.82 6.39 13.70
N THR A 311 -9.84 6.60 12.86
CA THR A 311 -9.96 5.89 11.58
C THR A 311 -8.97 6.50 10.57
N PRO A 312 -8.04 5.74 9.98
CA PRO A 312 -7.09 6.26 9.01
C PRO A 312 -7.78 6.73 7.72
N ILE A 313 -7.23 7.77 7.11
CA ILE A 313 -7.82 8.49 5.99
C ILE A 313 -6.89 8.42 4.77
N ASN A 314 -7.34 7.74 3.71
CA ASN A 314 -6.67 7.78 2.41
C ASN A 314 -6.58 9.22 1.86
N ALA A 315 -5.53 9.52 1.10
CA ALA A 315 -5.27 10.84 0.54
C ALA A 315 -6.42 11.31 -0.37
N GLU A 316 -6.99 10.41 -1.17
CA GLU A 316 -8.17 10.67 -2.01
C GLU A 316 -9.47 10.87 -1.21
N ARG A 317 -9.48 10.54 0.10
CA ARG A 317 -10.60 10.75 1.02
C ARG A 317 -10.42 11.94 1.97
N LEU A 318 -9.22 12.50 2.10
CA LEU A 318 -8.97 13.71 2.89
C LEU A 318 -9.77 14.90 2.34
N ARG A 319 -10.43 15.70 3.18
CA ARG A 319 -11.28 16.84 2.79
C ARG A 319 -11.09 18.01 3.75
N TYR A 320 -11.32 19.22 3.23
CA TYR A 320 -11.42 20.44 4.03
C TYR A 320 -12.42 20.25 5.19
N GLY A 321 -12.07 20.80 6.35
CA GLY A 321 -12.93 20.79 7.55
C GLY A 321 -12.83 19.54 8.40
N GLN A 322 -12.20 18.46 7.92
CA GLN A 322 -11.96 17.28 8.74
C GLN A 322 -11.03 17.62 9.92
N ARG A 323 -11.40 17.13 11.10
CA ARG A 323 -10.58 17.17 12.30
C ARG A 323 -9.74 15.89 12.33
N VAL A 324 -8.43 16.06 12.35
CA VAL A 324 -7.48 14.96 12.13
C VAL A 324 -6.36 14.95 13.17
N ALA A 325 -5.73 13.80 13.29
CA ALA A 325 -4.43 13.62 13.93
C ALA A 325 -3.44 13.05 12.92
N VAL A 326 -2.17 13.40 13.06
CA VAL A 326 -1.08 12.92 12.21
C VAL A 326 -0.11 12.12 13.05
N PHE A 327 0.07 10.86 12.69
CA PHE A 327 1.08 9.98 13.25
C PHE A 327 2.27 9.88 12.30
N ALA A 328 3.45 9.76 12.88
CA ALA A 328 4.66 9.34 12.19
C ALA A 328 5.06 7.96 12.70
N VAL A 329 5.40 7.06 11.78
CA VAL A 329 5.85 5.70 12.10
C VAL A 329 7.13 5.39 11.33
N GLY A 330 8.09 4.72 11.96
CA GLY A 330 9.32 4.30 11.28
C GLY A 330 9.05 3.36 10.11
N CYS A 331 9.89 3.39 9.08
CA CYS A 331 9.82 2.46 7.96
C CYS A 331 10.47 1.10 8.29
N PRO A 332 10.12 0.02 7.57
CA PRO A 332 10.87 -1.24 7.62
C PRO A 332 12.37 -1.03 7.42
N GLN A 333 13.21 -1.77 8.17
CA GLN A 333 14.67 -1.67 8.09
C GLN A 333 15.22 -1.83 6.66
N PHE A 334 14.53 -2.60 5.82
CA PHE A 334 14.85 -2.75 4.39
C PHE A 334 15.04 -1.40 3.67
N TYR A 335 14.17 -0.42 3.94
CA TYR A 335 14.21 0.89 3.27
C TYR A 335 15.29 1.83 3.78
N ARG A 336 15.95 1.47 4.88
CA ARG A 336 17.08 2.23 5.43
C ARG A 336 18.40 1.84 4.77
N SER A 337 18.40 0.79 3.94
CA SER A 337 19.59 0.39 3.17
C SER A 337 19.95 1.43 2.11
N GLU A 338 21.25 1.55 1.79
CA GLU A 338 21.72 2.45 0.73
C GLU A 338 21.07 2.16 -0.62
N GLN A 339 20.76 0.89 -0.91
CA GLN A 339 20.15 0.48 -2.16
C GLN A 339 18.69 0.96 -2.26
N ALA A 340 17.91 0.80 -1.19
CA ALA A 340 16.53 1.27 -1.16
C ALA A 340 16.45 2.80 -1.18
N LEU A 341 17.28 3.50 -0.41
CA LEU A 341 17.27 4.97 -0.36
C LEU A 341 17.55 5.65 -1.71
N LYS A 342 18.24 4.97 -2.65
CA LYS A 342 18.41 5.46 -4.02
C LYS A 342 17.10 5.63 -4.79
N VAL A 343 16.04 4.92 -4.38
CA VAL A 343 14.74 4.95 -5.07
C VAL A 343 13.59 5.45 -4.20
N VAL A 344 13.72 5.46 -2.86
CA VAL A 344 12.65 5.91 -1.95
C VAL A 344 12.97 7.17 -1.12
N SER A 345 14.18 7.73 -1.22
CA SER A 345 14.53 8.92 -0.43
C SER A 345 13.69 10.14 -0.82
N PRO A 346 13.59 11.18 0.04
CA PRO A 346 12.89 12.41 -0.29
C PRO A 346 13.30 13.04 -1.63
N ARG A 347 14.58 12.91 -2.01
CA ARG A 347 15.11 13.39 -3.30
C ARG A 347 14.45 12.73 -4.51
N CYS A 348 14.06 11.46 -4.41
CA CYS A 348 13.35 10.74 -5.47
C CYS A 348 11.97 11.35 -5.77
N PHE A 349 11.41 12.10 -4.81
CA PHE A 349 10.12 12.81 -4.94
C PHE A 349 10.30 14.29 -5.26
N GLY A 350 11.53 14.75 -5.50
CA GLY A 350 11.84 16.15 -5.81
C GLY A 350 12.06 17.04 -4.60
N PHE A 351 12.21 16.47 -3.39
CA PHE A 351 12.53 17.24 -2.20
C PHE A 351 14.05 17.37 -2.02
N ASP A 352 14.55 18.60 -1.89
CA ASP A 352 16.00 18.86 -1.81
C ASP A 352 16.57 18.71 -0.38
N PHE A 353 16.47 17.51 0.19
CA PHE A 353 17.12 17.14 1.44
C PHE A 353 17.30 15.62 1.56
N ASP A 354 18.25 15.20 2.40
CA ASP A 354 18.51 13.79 2.66
C ASP A 354 17.55 13.22 3.70
N TYR A 355 17.28 11.91 3.63
CA TYR A 355 16.46 11.23 4.61
C TYR A 355 17.09 11.29 6.00
N VAL A 356 16.28 11.63 7.00
CA VAL A 356 16.59 11.52 8.43
C VAL A 356 15.52 10.61 9.03
N ALA A 357 15.95 9.57 9.74
CA ALA A 357 15.03 8.62 10.35
C ALA A 357 14.22 9.25 11.48
N LEU A 358 12.97 8.80 11.66
CA LEU A 358 12.06 9.35 12.66
C LEU A 358 12.66 9.46 14.06
N GLU A 359 13.46 8.47 14.48
CA GLU A 359 14.14 8.47 15.78
C GLU A 359 15.15 9.63 15.95
N ASP A 360 15.68 10.15 14.85
CA ASP A 360 16.75 11.17 14.79
C ASP A 360 16.24 12.59 14.48
N ILE A 361 14.92 12.77 14.30
CA ILE A 361 14.26 14.08 14.02
C ILE A 361 13.90 14.86 15.29
#